data_AF-A0A2V6U3Q4-F1
#
_entry.id   AF-A0A2V6U3Q4-F1
#
_cell.length_a   1.000
_cell.length_b   1.000
_cell.length_c   1.000
_cell.angle_alpha   90.00
_cell.angle_beta   90.00
_cell.angle_gamma   90.00
#
_symmetry.space_group_name_H-M   'P 1'
#
loop_
_entity.id
_entity.type
_entity.pdbx_description
1 polymer ?
#
loop_
_entity_poly.entity_id
_entity_poly.type
_entity_poly.pdbx_seq_one_letter_code
_entity_poly.pdbx_strand_id
1 'polypeptide(L)'
;MRWMSPAQGWIAEAEEVVSALARDGFEECKYTETRDPHCHSRGGVWQGLNRQTGAVASAVWIVSDERPHLVFVDIDGEPLRDA
;
A
#
# COMPACT_ATOMS: atom_id res chain seq x y z
N MET A 1 10.76 -1.22 3.99
CA MET A 1 9.94 -2.21 3.23
C MET A 1 10.68 -3.52 2.99
N ARG A 2 10.02 -4.69 3.08
CA ARG A 2 10.59 -6.02 2.73
C ARG A 2 9.59 -6.83 1.90
N TRP A 3 10.01 -7.40 0.77
CA TRP A 3 9.13 -8.27 -0.03
C TRP A 3 8.89 -9.64 0.61
N MET A 4 7.66 -10.15 0.50
CA MET A 4 7.27 -11.48 0.95
C MET A 4 6.67 -12.28 -0.19
N SER A 5 7.49 -13.15 -0.79
CA SER A 5 7.09 -14.01 -1.91
C SER A 5 5.83 -14.86 -1.66
N PRO A 6 5.62 -15.49 -0.47
CA PRO A 6 4.41 -16.28 -0.24
C PRO A 6 3.13 -15.44 -0.20
N ALA A 7 3.23 -14.18 0.20
CA ALA A 7 2.10 -13.25 0.24
C ALA A 7 1.94 -12.42 -1.03
N GLN A 8 2.96 -12.40 -1.91
CA GLN A 8 3.05 -11.51 -3.07
C GLN A 8 2.78 -10.04 -2.67
N GLY A 9 3.41 -9.61 -1.58
CA GLY A 9 3.26 -8.26 -1.04
C GLY A 9 4.44 -7.83 -0.19
N TRP A 10 4.41 -6.59 0.25
CA TRP A 10 5.42 -5.94 1.07
C TRP A 10 5.06 -5.99 2.54
N ILE A 11 6.02 -6.28 3.39
CA ILE A 11 5.94 -5.99 4.82
C ILE A 11 6.50 -4.59 5.05
N ALA A 12 5.60 -3.66 5.36
CA ALA A 12 5.89 -2.24 5.55
C ALA A 12 4.71 -1.54 6.22
N GLU A 13 4.97 -0.46 6.94
CA GLU A 13 3.88 0.41 7.40
C GLU A 13 3.20 1.10 6.21
N ALA A 14 1.88 1.20 6.24
CA ALA A 14 1.13 1.85 5.16
C ALA A 14 1.62 3.29 4.90
N GLU A 15 1.93 4.03 5.97
CA GLU A 15 2.45 5.40 5.90
C GLU A 15 3.86 5.46 5.30
N GLU A 16 4.71 4.46 5.54
CA GLU A 16 6.03 4.35 4.90
C GLU A 16 5.88 4.23 3.38
N VAL A 17 4.96 3.37 2.94
CA VAL A 17 4.67 3.13 1.51
C VAL A 17 4.08 4.38 0.86
N VAL A 18 3.06 4.99 1.46
CA VAL A 18 2.44 6.22 0.94
C VAL A 18 3.47 7.36 0.87
N SER A 19 4.32 7.49 1.88
CA SER A 19 5.39 8.50 1.88
C SER A 19 6.43 8.24 0.80
N ALA A 20 6.75 6.98 0.49
CA ALA A 20 7.65 6.64 -0.62
C ALA A 20 7.01 7.01 -1.97
N LEU A 21 5.75 6.64 -2.20
CA LEU A 21 5.00 6.98 -3.42
C LEU A 21 4.86 8.51 -3.60
N ALA A 22 4.62 9.25 -2.51
CA ALA A 22 4.58 10.70 -2.55
C ALA A 22 5.93 11.32 -2.96
N ARG A 23 7.06 10.76 -2.49
CA ARG A 23 8.41 11.19 -2.90
C ARG A 23 8.69 10.90 -4.38
N ASP A 24 8.09 9.86 -4.92
CA ASP A 24 8.14 9.51 -6.36
C ASP A 24 7.14 10.32 -7.21
N GLY A 25 6.46 11.30 -6.62
CA GLY A 25 5.61 12.26 -7.33
C GLY A 25 4.15 11.82 -7.51
N PHE A 26 3.71 10.77 -6.80
CA PHE A 26 2.30 10.42 -6.76
C PHE A 26 1.55 11.31 -5.76
N GLU A 27 0.60 12.10 -6.26
CA GLU A 27 -0.28 12.92 -5.42
C GLU A 27 -1.47 12.08 -4.93
N GLU A 28 -1.75 12.11 -3.63
CA GLU A 28 -2.89 11.39 -3.05
C GLU A 28 -4.21 11.84 -3.67
N CYS A 29 -4.96 10.87 -4.18
CA CYS A 29 -6.31 11.04 -4.70
C CYS A 29 -7.36 10.47 -3.73
N LYS A 30 -6.99 9.42 -2.99
CA LYS A 30 -7.85 8.77 -2.00
C LYS A 30 -7.03 8.12 -0.90
N TYR A 31 -7.50 8.27 0.33
CA TYR A 31 -7.10 7.44 1.46
C TYR A 31 -8.35 7.00 2.23
N THR A 32 -8.45 5.72 2.56
CA THR A 32 -9.54 5.18 3.37
C THR A 32 -9.01 4.09 4.27
N GLU A 33 -9.34 4.18 5.55
CA GLU A 33 -8.96 3.20 6.57
C GLU A 33 -10.23 2.63 7.22
N THR A 34 -10.20 1.33 7.50
CA THR A 34 -11.20 0.62 8.28
C THR A 34 -10.53 -0.05 9.47
N ARG A 35 -11.15 0.10 10.64
CA ARG A 35 -10.72 -0.52 11.89
C ARG A 35 -11.93 -1.16 12.54
N ASP A 36 -11.89 -2.47 12.72
CA ASP A 36 -12.90 -3.17 13.52
C ASP A 36 -12.34 -3.40 14.94
N PRO A 37 -12.94 -2.78 15.97
CA PRO A 37 -12.47 -2.93 17.34
C PRO A 37 -12.66 -4.36 17.90
N HIS A 38 -13.48 -5.21 17.26
CA HIS A 38 -13.76 -6.57 17.74
C HIS A 38 -12.80 -7.64 17.22
N CYS A 39 -12.09 -7.42 16.11
CA CYS A 39 -11.28 -8.46 15.47
C CYS A 39 -9.79 -8.13 15.33
N HIS A 40 -9.28 -7.11 16.04
CA HIS A 40 -7.88 -6.64 16.03
C HIS A 40 -7.27 -6.35 14.64
N SER A 41 -8.06 -6.48 13.58
CA SER A 41 -7.66 -6.27 12.21
C SER A 41 -7.95 -4.83 11.78
N ARG A 42 -7.03 -4.30 10.99
CA ARG A 42 -7.15 -2.99 10.34
C ARG A 42 -6.75 -3.16 8.89
N GLY A 43 -7.32 -2.32 8.05
CA GLY A 43 -6.92 -2.30 6.66
C GLY A 43 -7.31 -0.99 6.02
N GLY A 44 -6.81 -0.78 4.82
CA GLY A 44 -7.11 0.43 4.09
C GLY A 44 -6.70 0.35 2.64
N VAL A 45 -7.12 1.37 1.93
CA VAL A 45 -6.75 1.61 0.54
C VAL A 45 -6.28 3.04 0.40
N TRP A 46 -5.22 3.20 -0.38
CA TRP A 46 -4.71 4.46 -0.84
C TRP A 46 -4.62 4.42 -2.37
N GLN A 47 -4.87 5.55 -3.03
CA GLN A 47 -4.60 5.73 -4.45
C GLN A 47 -3.99 7.10 -4.70
N GLY A 48 -3.05 7.17 -5.63
CA GLY A 48 -2.44 8.41 -6.05
C GLY A 48 -2.15 8.46 -7.54
N LEU A 49 -2.05 9.68 -8.06
CA LEU A 49 -1.81 9.98 -9.47
C LEU A 49 -0.49 10.75 -9.59
N ASN A 50 0.42 10.26 -10.41
CA ASN A 50 1.56 11.05 -10.86
C ASN A 50 1.12 11.90 -12.05
N ARG A 51 0.94 13.21 -11.84
CA ARG A 51 0.43 14.12 -12.89
C ARG A 51 1.41 14.35 -14.04
N GLN A 52 2.70 14.09 -13.82
CA GLN A 52 3.72 14.25 -14.85
C GLN A 52 3.72 13.07 -15.83
N THR A 53 3.54 11.84 -15.33
CA THR A 53 3.58 10.63 -16.16
C THR A 53 2.20 10.10 -16.54
N GLY A 54 1.16 10.49 -15.80
CA GLY A 54 -0.19 9.93 -15.90
C GLY A 54 -0.36 8.60 -15.16
N ALA A 55 0.69 8.07 -14.52
CA ALA A 55 0.65 6.79 -13.83
C ALA A 55 -0.22 6.83 -12.57
N VAL A 56 -0.92 5.73 -12.30
CA VAL A 56 -1.76 5.57 -11.12
C VAL A 56 -1.15 4.51 -10.20
N ALA A 57 -0.86 4.90 -8.97
CA ALA A 57 -0.46 3.97 -7.93
C ALA A 57 -1.66 3.66 -7.02
N SER A 58 -1.78 2.40 -6.62
CA SER A 58 -2.72 1.96 -5.60
C SER A 58 -2.01 1.13 -4.55
N ALA A 59 -2.36 1.34 -3.30
CA ALA A 59 -1.86 0.54 -2.19
C ALA A 59 -3.04 0.03 -1.36
N VAL A 60 -3.10 -1.29 -1.16
CA VAL A 60 -4.03 -1.93 -0.23
C VAL A 60 -3.22 -2.52 0.90
N TRP A 61 -3.59 -2.23 2.14
CA TRP A 61 -2.84 -2.70 3.29
C TRP A 61 -3.74 -3.36 4.31
N ILE A 62 -3.17 -4.33 5.02
CA ILE A 62 -3.83 -5.14 6.04
C ILE A 62 -2.86 -5.30 7.21
N VAL A 63 -3.38 -5.05 8.41
CA VAL A 63 -2.72 -5.33 9.69
C VAL A 63 -3.60 -6.32 10.45
N SER A 64 -3.00 -7.42 10.86
CA SER A 64 -3.63 -8.43 11.72
C SER A 64 -2.53 -9.10 12.57
N ASP A 65 -2.92 -9.85 13.58
CA ASP A 65 -1.97 -10.56 14.44
C ASP A 65 -1.06 -11.53 13.66
N GLU A 66 -1.60 -12.18 12.62
CA GLU A 66 -0.84 -13.10 11.76
C GLU A 66 0.02 -12.40 10.72
N ARG A 67 -0.35 -11.17 10.34
CA ARG A 67 0.27 -10.39 9.26
C ARG A 67 0.46 -8.95 9.73
N PRO A 68 1.52 -8.67 10.51
CA PRO A 68 1.82 -7.32 10.92
C PRO A 68 2.29 -6.55 9.68
N HIS A 69 1.43 -5.65 9.18
CA HIS A 69 1.75 -4.64 8.16
C HIS A 69 2.02 -5.20 6.75
N LEU A 70 1.11 -6.00 6.21
CA LEU A 70 1.16 -6.45 4.82
C LEU A 70 0.54 -5.40 3.88
N VAL A 71 1.26 -5.01 2.83
CA VAL A 71 0.87 -4.01 1.84
C VAL A 71 1.04 -4.58 0.43
N PHE A 72 0.02 -4.40 -0.39
CA PHE A 72 0.03 -4.66 -1.82
C PHE A 72 0.11 -3.33 -2.54
N VAL A 73 1.02 -3.19 -3.49
CA VAL A 73 1.21 -1.97 -4.25
C VAL A 73 1.15 -2.32 -5.73
N ASP A 74 0.27 -1.68 -6.47
CA ASP A 74 0.17 -1.77 -7.93
C ASP A 74 0.42 -0.39 -8.54
N ILE A 75 1.21 -0.33 -9.61
CA ILE A 75 1.37 0.87 -10.45
C ILE A 75 0.87 0.52 -11.84
N ASP A 76 -0.12 1.26 -12.33
CA ASP A 76 -0.80 1.00 -13.61
C ASP A 76 -1.34 -0.44 -13.76
N GLY A 77 -1.71 -1.06 -12.64
CA GLY A 77 -2.22 -2.43 -12.58
C GLY A 77 -1.14 -3.51 -12.50
N GLU A 78 0.14 -3.13 -12.50
CA GLU A 78 1.26 -4.06 -12.34
C GLU A 78 1.76 -4.08 -10.88
N PRO A 79 1.82 -5.26 -10.23
CA PRO A 79 2.32 -5.36 -8.87
C PRO A 79 3.77 -4.91 -8.77
N LEU A 80 4.05 -4.00 -7.85
CA LEU A 80 5.40 -3.61 -7.49
C LEU A 80 6.04 -4.76 -6.69
N ARG A 81 7.08 -5.37 -7.26
CA ARG A 81 7.80 -6.51 -6.68
C ARG A 81 9.25 -6.12 -6.37
N ASP A 82 9.91 -6.90 -5.52
CA ASP A 82 11.37 -6.83 -5.44
C ASP A 82 11.98 -7.33 -6.76
N ALA A 83 13.04 -6.67 -7.22
CA ALA A 83 13.69 -6.93 -8.51
C ALA A 83 14.52 -8.22 -8.51
#